data_AF-A0A7X0HD58-F1
#
_entry.id   AF-A0A7X0HD58-F1
#
_cell.length_a   1.000
_cell.length_b   1.000
_cell.length_c   1.000
_cell.angle_alpha   90.00
_cell.angle_beta   90.00
_cell.angle_gamma   90.00
#
_symmetry.space_group_name_H-M   'P 1'
#
loop_
_entity.id
_entity.type
_entity.pdbx_description
1 polymer ?
#
loop_
_entity_poly.entity_id
_entity_poly.type
_entity_poly.pdbx_seq_one_letter_code
_entity_poly.pdbx_strand_id
1 'polypeptide(L)' 'MEVPFPEGEFVAHTETDIYGPGKVLGLEGTWRRVRFTRFVASIDTRNLRPATDEERAEVVAWLRARQQRYGGTW' A
#
# COMPACT_ATOMS: atom_id res chain seq x y z
N MET A 1 -4.22 5.20 21.42
CA MET A 1 -3.46 4.06 20.88
C MET A 1 -3.11 4.41 19.45
N GLU A 2 -1.82 4.39 19.11
CA GLU A 2 -1.37 4.59 17.73
C GLU A 2 -1.85 3.39 16.90
N VAL A 3 -2.45 3.66 15.73
CA VAL A 3 -2.93 2.60 14.83
C VAL A 3 -1.80 2.27 13.87
N PRO A 4 -1.23 1.05 13.91
CA PRO A 4 -0.16 0.69 12.98
C PRO A 4 -0.68 0.74 11.54
N PHE A 5 0.00 1.51 10.70
CA PHE A 5 -0.30 1.67 9.27
C PHE A 5 -1.75 2.14 9.02
N PRO A 6 -2.05 3.43 9.29
CA PRO A 6 -3.37 3.99 9.05
C PRO A 6 -3.72 4.06 7.55
N GLU A 7 -4.98 4.37 7.25
CA GLU A 7 -5.40 4.55 5.85
C GLU A 7 -4.60 5.68 5.19
N GLY A 8 -4.16 5.45 3.96
CA GLY A 8 -3.30 6.38 3.25
C GLY A 8 -1.81 6.14 3.42
N GLU A 9 -1.40 5.35 4.42
CA GLU A 9 0.00 5.02 4.68
C GLU A 9 0.61 4.19 3.54
N PHE A 10 1.90 4.38 3.30
CA PHE A 10 2.65 3.60 2.32
C PHE A 10 3.43 2.51 3.04
N VAL A 11 3.25 1.27 2.60
CA VAL A 11 3.79 0.08 3.26
C VAL A 11 4.41 -0.87 2.26
N ALA A 12 5.32 -1.71 2.74
CA ALA A 12 5.83 -2.85 2.01
C ALA A 12 5.75 -4.11 2.88
N HIS A 13 5.78 -5.28 2.25
CA HIS A 13 5.84 -6.54 2.98
C HIS A 13 7.23 -6.71 3.59
N THR A 14 7.29 -7.28 4.80
CA THR A 14 8.54 -7.47 5.56
C THR A 14 9.38 -8.62 5.03
N GLU A 15 8.72 -9.72 4.65
CA GLU A 15 9.41 -10.97 4.26
C GLU A 15 9.54 -11.18 2.74
N THR A 16 8.96 -10.31 1.92
CA THR A 16 9.03 -10.45 0.45
C THR A 16 8.93 -9.10 -0.26
N ASP A 17 9.66 -8.98 -1.36
CA ASP A 17 9.61 -7.87 -2.30
C ASP A 17 8.67 -8.12 -3.48
N ILE A 18 8.16 -9.35 -3.65
CA ILE A 18 7.33 -9.77 -4.79
C ILE A 18 6.06 -8.92 -4.91
N TYR A 19 5.51 -8.48 -3.78
CA TYR A 19 4.31 -7.65 -3.75
C TYR A 19 4.59 -6.20 -4.13
N GLY A 20 5.85 -5.77 -3.99
CA GLY A 20 6.26 -4.37 -4.08
C GLY A 20 5.65 -3.51 -2.97
N PRO A 21 5.89 -2.19 -3.01
CA PRO A 21 5.25 -1.26 -2.10
C PRO A 21 3.78 -1.02 -2.48
N GLY A 22 3.00 -0.58 -1.50
CA GLY A 22 1.58 -0.32 -1.66
C GLY A 22 1.05 0.78 -0.74
N LYS A 23 -0.21 1.13 -0.95
CA LYS A 23 -0.94 2.13 -0.14
C LYS A 23 -2.08 1.48 0.62
N VAL A 24 -2.20 1.73 1.93
CA VAL A 24 -3.32 1.26 2.74
C VAL A 24 -4.61 1.96 2.29
N LEU A 25 -5.63 1.17 1.98
CA LEU A 25 -6.98 1.60 1.56
C LEU A 25 -8.03 1.45 2.65
N GLY A 26 -7.77 0.65 3.69
CA GLY A 26 -8.75 0.37 4.71
C GLY A 26 -8.21 -0.54 5.81
N LEU A 27 -8.90 -0.50 6.94
CA LEU A 27 -8.49 -1.15 8.19
C LEU A 27 -9.57 -2.16 8.61
N GLU A 28 -9.14 -3.37 8.98
CA GLU A 28 -10.02 -4.42 9.50
C GLU A 28 -9.31 -5.15 10.65
N GLY A 29 -9.51 -4.67 11.89
CA GLY A 29 -8.80 -5.22 13.05
C GLY A 29 -7.28 -5.11 12.91
N THR A 30 -6.59 -6.25 12.84
CA THR A 30 -5.13 -6.35 12.60
C THR A 30 -4.76 -6.43 11.11
N TRP A 31 -5.73 -6.39 10.21
CA TRP A 31 -5.52 -6.49 8.76
C TRP A 31 -5.61 -5.12 8.10
N ARG A 32 -4.77 -4.89 7.10
CA ARG A 32 -4.75 -3.69 6.25
C ARG A 32 -5.08 -4.13 4.85
N ARG A 33 -6.11 -3.54 4.26
CA ARG A 33 -6.39 -3.71 2.84
C ARG A 33 -5.42 -2.81 2.07
N VAL A 34 -4.42 -3.39 1.43
CA VAL A 34 -3.33 -2.66 0.76
C VAL A 34 -3.48 -2.76 -0.75
N ARG A 35 -3.33 -1.61 -1.42
CA ARG A 35 -3.21 -1.49 -2.88
C ARG A 35 -1.75 -1.60 -3.29
N PHE A 36 -1.39 -2.73 -3.85
CA PHE A 36 -0.14 -2.90 -4.56
C PHE A 36 -0.31 -2.52 -6.04
N THR A 37 0.81 -2.35 -6.74
CA THR A 37 0.85 -2.01 -8.16
C THR A 37 0.05 -2.99 -9.02
N ARG A 38 0.02 -4.28 -8.66
CA ARG A 38 -0.62 -5.33 -9.46
C ARG A 38 -1.96 -5.84 -8.92
N PHE A 39 -2.19 -5.77 -7.61
CA PHE A 39 -3.37 -6.35 -6.98
C PHE A 39 -3.73 -5.62 -5.67
N VAL A 40 -4.82 -6.04 -5.04
CA VAL A 40 -5.23 -5.62 -3.69
C VAL A 40 -5.21 -6.85 -2.81
N ALA A 41 -4.64 -6.75 -1.61
CA ALA A 41 -4.64 -7.85 -0.64
C ALA A 41 -4.84 -7.32 0.78
N SER A 42 -5.41 -8.17 1.64
CA SER A 42 -5.46 -7.93 3.08
C SER A 42 -4.23 -8.54 3.72
N ILE A 43 -3.41 -7.72 4.39
CA ILE A 43 -2.15 -8.15 5.01
C ILE A 43 -2.20 -7.84 6.52
N ASP A 44 -1.78 -8.81 7.34
CA ASP A 44 -1.64 -8.62 8.78
C ASP A 44 -0.53 -7.59 9.06
N THR A 45 -0.74 -6.68 10.02
CA THR A 45 0.24 -5.64 10.36
C THR A 45 1.61 -6.16 10.72
N ARG A 46 1.73 -7.37 11.28
CA ARG A 46 3.02 -7.96 11.63
C ARG A 46 3.88 -8.22 10.41
N ASN A 47 3.26 -8.37 9.25
CA ASN A 47 3.94 -8.62 7.98
C ASN A 47 4.19 -7.33 7.19
N LEU A 48 3.85 -6.16 7.74
CA LEU A 48 4.04 -4.86 7.09
C LEU A 48 5.15 -4.06 7.76
N ARG A 49 5.87 -3.29 6.94
CA ARG A 49 6.76 -2.22 7.38
C ARG A 49 6.41 -0.91 6.69
N PRO A 50 6.82 0.25 7.23
CA PRO A 50 6.78 1.49 6.47
C PRO A 50 7.53 1.33 5.14
N ALA A 51 6.95 1.87 4.08
CA ALA A 51 7.68 2.03 2.82
C ALA A 51 8.80 3.05 3.02
N THR A 52 9.92 2.85 2.34
CA THR A 52 10.96 3.86 2.21
C THR A 52 10.46 5.03 1.36
N ASP A 53 11.19 6.16 1.39
CA ASP A 53 10.83 7.33 0.58
C ASP A 53 10.86 7.03 -0.93
N GLU A 54 11.78 6.18 -1.37
CA GLU A 54 11.90 5.73 -2.77
C GLU A 54 10.70 4.88 -3.19
N GLU A 55 10.35 3.88 -2.38
CA GLU A 55 9.17 3.04 -2.57
C GLU A 55 7.87 3.87 -2.58
N ARG A 56 7.77 4.85 -1.67
CA ARG A 56 6.63 5.78 -1.65
C ARG A 56 6.55 6.59 -2.95
N ALA A 57 7.68 7.12 -3.43
CA ALA A 57 7.74 7.86 -4.68
C ALA A 57 7.30 7.00 -5.87
N GLU A 58 7.70 5.73 -5.91
CA GLU A 58 7.26 4.76 -6.93
C GLU A 58 5.74 4.58 -6.92
N VAL A 59 5.14 4.29 -5.76
CA VAL A 59 3.69 4.09 -5.65
C VAL A 59 2.93 5.36 -6.05
N VAL A 60 3.41 6.54 -5.64
CA VAL A 60 2.78 7.82 -6.01
C VAL A 60 2.85 8.06 -7.51
N ALA A 61 4.01 7.83 -8.14
CA ALA A 61 4.17 7.99 -9.58
C ALA A 61 3.23 7.02 -10.34
N TRP A 62 3.16 5.77 -9.89
CA TRP A 62 2.25 4.78 -10.46
C TRP A 62 0.78 5.17 -10.30
N LEU A 63 0.35 5.63 -9.12
CA LEU A 63 -1.03 6.08 -8.88
C LEU A 63 -1.41 7.25 -9.79
N ARG A 64 -0.50 8.22 -9.98
CA ARG A 64 -0.71 9.36 -10.89
C ARG A 64 -0.85 8.90 -12.34
N ALA A 65 0.05 8.03 -12.81
CA ALA A 65 -0.02 7.48 -14.16
C ALA A 65 -1.31 6.68 -14.39
N ARG A 66 -1.74 5.91 -13.38
CA ARG A 66 -3.00 5.17 -13.40
C ARG A 66 -4.21 6.11 -13.49
N GLN A 67 -4.20 7.22 -12.76
CA GLN A 67 -5.26 8.24 -12.78
C GLN A 67 -5.41 8.90 -14.14
N GLN A 68 -4.29 9.26 -14.77
CA GLN A 68 -4.30 9.81 -16.12
C GLN A 68 -4.85 8.80 -17.14
N ARG A 69 -4.54 7.51 -16.98
CA ARG A 69 -4.95 6.47 -17.92
C ARG A 69 -6.40 6.02 -17.78
N TYR A 70 -6.94 5.97 -16.56
CA TYR A 70 -8.24 5.35 -16.28
C TYR A 70 -9.25 6.25 -15.55
N GLY A 71 -8.95 7.53 -15.36
CA GLY A 71 -9.92 8.52 -14.83
C GLY A 71 -10.33 8.35 -13.37
N GLY A 72 -9.67 7.48 -12.59
CA GLY A 72 -9.95 7.30 -11.17
C GLY A 72 -11.05 6.29 -10.83
N THR A 73 -11.62 5.59 -11.82
CA THR A 73 -12.60 4.52 -11.59
C THR A 73 -11.88 3.17 -11.56
N TRP A 74 -11.56 2.64 -10.38
CA TRP A 74 -10.95 1.32 -10.20
C TRP A 74 -11.11 0.75 -8.78
#